data_AF-A0A7W1WHX9-F1
#
_entry.id   AF-A0A7W1WHX9-F1
#
_cell.length_a   1.000
_cell.length_b   1.000
_cell.length_c   1.000
_cell.angle_alpha   90.00
_cell.angle_beta   90.00
_cell.angle_gamma   90.00
#
_symmetry.space_group_name_H-M   'P 1'
#
loop_
_entity.id
_entity.type
_entity.pdbx_description
1 polymer ?
#
loop_
_entity_poly.entity_id
_entity_poly.type
_entity_poly.pdbx_seq_one_letter_code
_entity_poly.pdbx_strand_id
1 'polypeptide(L)'
;MREFFIDWAEKLIAVFVVLAGIGVVLGGLATMFSGMPGAFLQGLFILLGGGIYLIIMAGVMYIAFGIYRNTQETNRLLGELLKR
;
A
#
# COMPACT_ATOMS: atom_id res chain seq x y z
N MET A 1 -6.85 -9.72 -20.91
CA MET A 1 -7.32 -9.98 -19.53
C MET A 1 -6.20 -9.82 -18.50
N ARG A 2 -5.03 -10.46 -18.66
CA ARG A 2 -3.93 -10.35 -17.67
C ARG A 2 -3.38 -8.94 -17.47
N GLU A 3 -3.11 -8.21 -18.55
CA GLU A 3 -2.63 -6.81 -18.49
C GLU A 3 -3.62 -5.90 -17.77
N PHE A 4 -4.92 -6.06 -18.07
CA PHE A 4 -5.98 -5.39 -17.32
C PHE A 4 -5.89 -5.67 -15.81
N PHE A 5 -5.78 -6.93 -15.39
CA PHE A 5 -5.66 -7.26 -13.97
C PHE A 5 -4.41 -6.67 -13.33
N ILE A 6 -3.29 -6.65 -14.05
CA ILE A 6 -2.02 -6.12 -13.53
C ILE A 6 -2.14 -4.60 -13.34
N ASP A 7 -2.58 -3.88 -14.37
CA ASP A 7 -2.69 -2.42 -14.33
C ASP A 7 -3.72 -1.95 -13.30
N TRP A 8 -4.84 -2.66 -13.18
CA TRP A 8 -5.88 -2.32 -12.20
C TRP A 8 -5.48 -2.65 -10.78
N ALA A 9 -4.76 -3.75 -10.53
CA ALA A 9 -4.28 -4.06 -9.20
C ALA A 9 -3.24 -3.05 -8.71
N GLU A 10 -2.33 -2.58 -9.57
CA GLU A 10 -1.41 -1.50 -9.22
C GLU A 10 -2.14 -0.21 -8.84
N LYS A 11 -3.13 0.20 -9.65
CA LYS A 11 -3.97 1.37 -9.36
C LYS A 11 -4.77 1.21 -8.07
N LEU A 12 -5.31 0.02 -7.82
CA LEU A 12 -6.10 -0.27 -6.63
C LEU A 12 -5.23 -0.23 -5.37
N ILE A 13 -4.01 -0.77 -5.42
CA ILE A 13 -3.03 -0.64 -4.33
C ILE A 13 -2.72 0.84 -4.09
N ALA A 14 -2.48 1.63 -5.15
CA ALA A 14 -2.21 3.07 -5.00
C ALA A 14 -3.37 3.80 -4.32
N VAL A 15 -4.61 3.57 -4.78
CA VAL A 15 -5.82 4.16 -4.17
C VAL A 15 -5.94 3.74 -2.71
N PHE A 16 -5.74 2.46 -2.40
CA PHE A 16 -5.81 1.97 -1.02
C PHE A 16 -4.78 2.62 -0.12
N VAL A 17 -3.53 2.75 -0.56
CA VAL A 17 -2.45 3.40 0.19
C VAL A 17 -2.76 4.88 0.44
N VAL A 18 -3.29 5.59 -0.56
CA VAL A 18 -3.69 7.00 -0.41
C VAL A 18 -4.83 7.14 0.60
N LEU A 19 -5.88 6.31 0.49
CA LEU A 19 -7.00 6.35 1.43
C LEU A 19 -6.58 5.99 2.85
N ALA A 20 -5.72 4.98 3.01
CA ALA A 20 -5.17 4.62 4.31
C ALA A 20 -4.29 5.73 4.89
N GLY A 21 -3.49 6.41 4.07
CA GLY A 21 -2.73 7.59 4.47
C GLY A 21 -3.62 8.74 4.96
N ILE A 22 -4.69 9.04 4.22
CA ILE A 22 -5.71 10.01 4.66
C ILE A 22 -6.31 9.57 6.00
N GLY A 23 -6.64 8.29 6.17
CA GLY A 23 -7.16 7.74 7.41
C GLY A 23 -6.21 7.93 8.61
N VAL A 24 -4.90 7.69 8.42
CA VAL A 24 -3.89 7.92 9.46
C VAL A 24 -3.81 9.39 9.83
N VAL A 25 -3.78 10.29 8.83
CA VAL A 25 -3.70 11.74 9.07
C VAL A 25 -4.95 12.23 9.80
N LEU A 26 -6.14 11.90 9.30
CA LEU A 26 -7.40 12.31 9.91
C LEU A 26 -7.58 11.71 11.30
N GLY A 27 -7.24 10.43 11.49
CA GLY A 27 -7.29 9.76 12.79
C GLY A 27 -6.36 10.41 13.80
N GLY A 28 -5.10 10.67 13.40
CA GLY A 28 -4.14 11.35 14.25
C GLY A 28 -4.58 12.76 14.65
N LEU A 29 -5.04 13.57 13.69
CA LEU A 29 -5.54 14.93 13.97
C LEU A 29 -6.80 14.91 14.83
N ALA A 30 -7.77 14.03 14.54
CA ALA A 30 -8.98 13.89 15.34
C ALA A 30 -8.67 13.50 16.79
N THR A 31 -7.70 12.60 16.99
CA THR A 31 -7.20 12.28 18.34
C THR A 31 -6.54 13.49 18.98
N MET A 32 -5.61 14.18 18.30
CA MET A 32 -4.90 15.34 18.86
C MET A 32 -5.85 16.43 19.39
N PHE A 33 -6.93 16.72 18.66
CA PHE A 33 -7.86 17.80 18.96
C PHE A 33 -9.14 17.35 19.67
N SER A 34 -9.16 16.14 20.23
CA SER A 34 -10.32 15.57 20.95
C SER A 34 -10.61 16.22 22.32
N GLY A 35 -9.69 17.03 22.85
CA GLY A 35 -9.84 17.67 24.17
C GLY A 35 -9.58 16.75 25.37
N MET A 36 -9.22 15.49 25.15
CA MET A 36 -8.87 14.56 26.24
C MET A 36 -7.45 14.84 26.78
N PRO A 37 -7.19 14.60 28.08
CA PRO A 37 -5.84 14.71 28.63
C PRO A 37 -4.85 13.79 27.90
N GLY A 38 -3.71 14.33 27.46
CA GLY A 38 -2.67 13.56 26.74
C GLY A 38 -3.00 13.25 25.27
N ALA A 39 -4.17 13.67 24.77
CA ALA A 39 -4.64 13.43 23.41
C ALA A 39 -3.67 13.91 22.32
N PHE A 40 -3.04 15.06 22.53
CA PHE A 40 -2.08 15.61 21.58
C PHE A 40 -0.89 14.67 21.34
N LEU A 41 -0.29 14.16 22.41
CA LEU A 41 0.84 13.24 22.32
C LEU A 41 0.41 11.88 21.74
N GLN A 42 -0.78 11.39 22.11
CA GLN A 42 -1.34 10.16 21.52
C GLN A 42 -1.54 10.30 20.01
N GLY A 43 -2.12 11.42 19.56
CA GLY A 43 -2.28 11.68 18.13
C GLY A 43 -0.94 11.76 17.40
N LEU A 44 0.11 12.30 18.03
CA LEU A 44 1.45 12.32 17.44
C LEU A 44 2.01 10.89 17.26
N PHE A 45 1.81 10.02 18.25
CA PHE A 45 2.16 8.60 18.13
C PHE A 45 1.35 7.88 17.05
N ILE A 46 0.08 8.24 16.84
CA ILE A 46 -0.74 7.70 15.75
C ILE A 46 -0.17 8.13 14.39
N LEU A 47 0.17 9.40 14.21
CA LEU A 47 0.77 9.87 12.96
C LEU A 47 2.12 9.20 12.67
N LEU A 48 2.98 9.11 13.69
CA LEU A 48 4.30 8.51 13.55
C LEU A 48 4.21 6.99 13.32
N GLY A 49 3.53 6.28 14.23
CA GLY A 49 3.39 4.83 14.18
C GLY A 49 2.53 4.36 13.00
N GLY A 50 1.40 5.02 12.75
CA GLY A 50 0.54 4.75 11.60
C GLY A 50 1.23 5.07 10.27
N GLY A 51 2.00 6.17 10.21
CA GLY A 51 2.78 6.52 9.02
C GLY A 51 3.88 5.50 8.72
N ILE A 52 4.66 5.10 9.73
CA ILE A 52 5.69 4.06 9.59
C ILE A 52 5.04 2.74 9.15
N TYR A 53 3.95 2.34 9.81
CA TYR A 53 3.21 1.12 9.46
C TYR A 53 2.71 1.16 8.02
N LEU A 54 2.11 2.28 7.59
CA LEU A 54 1.62 2.49 6.23
C LEU A 54 2.75 2.33 5.21
N ILE A 55 3.91 2.96 5.43
CA ILE A 55 5.06 2.87 4.52
C ILE A 55 5.53 1.42 4.37
N ILE A 56 5.66 0.70 5.49
CA ILE A 56 6.10 -0.69 5.47
C ILE A 56 5.07 -1.56 4.75
N MET A 57 3.78 -1.43 5.08
CA MET A 57 2.72 -2.22 4.43
C MET A 57 2.60 -1.91 2.94
N ALA A 58 2.64 -0.64 2.55
CA ALA A 58 2.65 -0.23 1.15
C ALA A 58 3.85 -0.84 0.41
N GLY A 59 5.05 -0.75 0.99
CA GLY A 59 6.25 -1.34 0.43
C GLY A 59 6.12 -2.85 0.22
N VAL A 60 5.63 -3.59 1.22
CA VAL A 60 5.40 -5.04 1.11
C VAL A 60 4.37 -5.37 0.02
N MET A 61 3.26 -4.63 -0.06
CA MET A 61 2.25 -4.83 -1.10
C MET A 61 2.83 -4.62 -2.51
N TYR A 62 3.58 -3.54 -2.73
CA TYR A 62 4.21 -3.27 -4.03
C TYR A 62 5.28 -4.31 -4.37
N ILE A 63 6.08 -4.78 -3.40
CA ILE A 63 7.07 -5.84 -3.63
C ILE A 63 6.38 -7.14 -4.02
N ALA A 64 5.38 -7.59 -3.24
CA ALA A 64 4.64 -8.81 -3.53
C ALA A 64 3.99 -8.76 -4.91
N PHE A 65 3.39 -7.62 -5.26
CA PHE A 65 2.79 -7.41 -6.57
C PHE A 65 3.83 -7.39 -7.70
N GLY A 66 4.99 -6.76 -7.47
CA GLY A 66 6.11 -6.77 -8.41
C GLY A 66 6.64 -8.18 -8.68
N ILE A 67 6.77 -9.02 -7.64
CA ILE A 67 7.15 -10.43 -7.79
C ILE A 67 6.13 -11.17 -8.66
N TYR A 68 4.83 -11.00 -8.38
CA TYR A 68 3.77 -11.63 -9.18
C TYR A 68 3.86 -11.25 -10.65
N ARG A 69 4.07 -9.96 -10.96
CA ARG A 69 4.24 -9.47 -12.33
C ARG A 69 5.44 -10.11 -13.01
N ASN A 70 6.57 -10.19 -12.31
CA ASN A 70 7.80 -10.79 -12.83
C ASN A 70 7.63 -12.29 -13.12
N THR A 71 6.95 -13.04 -12.24
CA THR A 71 6.64 -14.46 -12.47
C THR A 71 5.76 -14.66 -13.70
N GLN A 72 4.74 -13.81 -13.88
CA GLN A 72 3.88 -13.88 -15.07
C GLN A 72 4.63 -13.60 -16.37
N GLU A 73 5.59 -12.70 -16.33
CA GLU A 73 6.42 -12.36 -17.49
C GLU A 73 7.43 -13.46 -17.81
N THR A 74 8.10 -14.02 -16.80
CA THR A 74 8.99 -15.18 -16.98
C THR A 74 8.26 -16.36 -17.60
N ASN A 75 7.04 -16.66 -17.13
CA ASN A 75 6.22 -17.73 -17.71
C ASN A 75 5.84 -17.46 -19.17
N ARG A 76 5.59 -16.19 -19.54
CA ARG A 76 5.32 -15.80 -20.93
C ARG A 76 6.54 -16.08 -21.82
N LEU A 77 7.71 -15.59 -21.41
CA LEU A 77 8.95 -15.74 -22.17
C LEU A 77 9.35 -17.22 -22.33
N LEU A 78 9.18 -18.03 -21.28
CA LEU A 78 9.40 -19.48 -21.36
C LEU A 78 8.45 -20.15 -22.35
N GLY A 79 7.17 -19.77 -22.35
CA GLY A 79 6.18 -20.29 -23.30
C GLY A 79 6.50 -19.93 -24.76
N GLU A 80 7.12 -18.77 -25.00
CA GLU A 80 7.58 -18.35 -26.34
C GLU A 80 8.83 -19.11 -26.78
N LEU A 81 9.76 -19.40 -25.86
CA LEU A 81 10.94 -20.21 -26.13
C LEU A 81 10.58 -21.65 -26.49
N LEU A 82 9.63 -22.26 -25.78
CA LEU A 82 9.20 -23.66 -26.01
C LEU A 82 8.35 -23.85 -27.27
N LYS A 83 7.85 -22.77 -27.87
CA LYS A 83 7.11 -22.79 -29.14
C LYS A 83 8.02 -22.69 -30.38
N ARG A 84 9.32 -22.48 -30.18
CA ARG A 84 10.34 -22.57 -31.23
C ARG A 84 10.89 -23.98 -31.32
#